data_AF-A0A2H3JSK3-F1
#
_entry.id   AF-A0A2H3JSK3-F1
#
_cell.length_a   1.000
_cell.length_b   1.000
_cell.length_c   1.000
_cell.angle_alpha   90.00
_cell.angle_beta   90.00
_cell.angle_gamma   90.00
#
_symmetry.space_group_name_H-M   'P 1'
#
loop_
_entity.id
_entity.type
_entity.pdbx_description
1 polymer ?
#
loop_
_entity_poly.entity_id
_entity_poly.type
_entity_poly.pdbx_seq_one_letter_code
_entity_poly.pdbx_strand_id
1 'polypeptide(L)'
;MAWVRAGGVLYDRQGRRDDARTEELRAEIRLQDEEKRVMEQWNAYEDRWRILLATDTPVAFADVPWPLSPAPVTASELTSEAVEKFLFAPLNVRQNTVTKRERIRASLLRWHPDKVSAVLQRVVEGDADAVRNGVNTVFLCLRALQDKDRQLCTSDV
;
A
#
# COMPACT_ATOMS: atom_id res chain seq x y z
N MET A 1 27.32 -5.63 8.06
CA MET A 1 26.00 -6.00 7.51
C MET A 1 26.05 -6.46 6.04
N ALA A 2 26.79 -5.77 5.16
CA ALA A 2 26.89 -6.14 3.73
C ALA A 2 27.34 -7.59 3.47
N TRP A 3 28.24 -8.13 4.30
CA TRP A 3 28.75 -9.51 4.17
C TRP A 3 27.68 -10.60 4.40
N VAL A 4 26.77 -10.41 5.35
CA VAL A 4 25.70 -11.39 5.64
C VAL A 4 24.55 -11.27 4.63
N ARG A 5 24.29 -10.07 4.10
CA ARG A 5 23.40 -9.88 2.93
C ARG A 5 23.90 -10.63 1.69
N ALA A 6 25.21 -10.75 1.51
CA ALA A 6 25.84 -11.50 0.42
C ALA A 6 25.97 -13.02 0.68
N GLY A 7 25.36 -13.54 1.77
CA GLY A 7 25.35 -14.97 2.09
C GLY A 7 26.44 -15.43 3.08
N GLY A 8 27.30 -14.52 3.57
CA GLY A 8 28.37 -14.84 4.52
C GLY A 8 27.88 -15.33 5.89
N VAL A 9 28.76 -16.01 6.62
CA VAL A 9 28.54 -16.51 7.98
C VAL A 9 29.49 -15.80 8.95
N LEU A 10 29.02 -15.49 10.16
CA LEU A 10 29.84 -14.89 11.21
C LEU A 10 30.68 -15.96 11.93
N TYR A 11 31.85 -15.54 12.39
CA TYR A 11 32.75 -16.36 13.20
C TYR A 11 32.95 -15.69 14.56
N ASP A 12 32.99 -16.49 15.62
CA ASP A 12 33.29 -16.01 16.97
C ASP A 12 34.78 -15.65 17.13
N ARG A 13 35.17 -15.14 18.31
CA ARG A 13 36.58 -14.82 18.62
C ARG A 13 37.50 -16.05 18.61
N GLN A 14 36.95 -17.26 18.64
CA GLN A 14 37.66 -18.54 18.60
C GLN A 14 37.68 -19.14 17.19
N GLY A 15 37.18 -18.42 16.18
CA GLY A 15 37.11 -18.87 14.78
C GLY A 15 36.05 -19.94 14.52
N ARG A 16 35.14 -20.19 15.47
CA ARG A 16 34.02 -21.11 15.28
C ARG A 16 32.88 -20.38 14.58
N ARG A 17 32.18 -21.11 13.71
CA ARG A 17 31.01 -20.63 13.00
C ARG A 17 29.90 -20.30 14.00
N ASP A 18 29.43 -19.05 14.00
CA ASP A 18 28.34 -18.58 14.86
C ASP A 18 27.04 -18.56 14.05
N ASP A 19 26.42 -19.75 13.97
CA ASP A 19 25.18 -19.95 13.22
C ASP A 19 23.99 -19.22 13.84
N ALA A 20 23.91 -19.17 15.17
CA ALA A 20 22.82 -18.50 15.88
C ALA A 20 22.82 -17.00 15.58
N ARG A 21 23.96 -16.33 15.75
CA ARG A 21 24.09 -14.90 15.46
C ARG A 21 23.94 -14.57 13.98
N THR A 22 24.38 -15.48 13.10
CA THR A 22 24.18 -15.32 11.66
C THR A 22 22.71 -15.40 11.29
N GLU A 23 21.95 -16.34 11.85
CA GLU A 23 20.53 -16.49 11.57
C GLU A 23 19.70 -15.34 12.15
N GLU A 24 20.01 -14.86 13.36
CA GLU A 24 19.41 -13.65 13.92
C GLU A 24 19.64 -12.44 13.01
N LEU A 25 20.88 -12.25 12.53
CA LEU A 25 21.20 -11.15 11.64
C LEU A 25 20.47 -11.27 10.29
N ARG A 26 20.36 -12.48 9.75
CA ARG A 26 19.60 -12.75 8.53
C ARG A 26 18.12 -12.49 8.72
N ALA A 27 17.54 -12.91 9.85
CA ALA A 27 16.14 -12.65 10.17
C ALA A 27 15.86 -11.15 10.27
N GLU A 28 16.73 -10.39 10.95
CA GLU A 28 16.60 -8.94 11.05
C GLU A 28 16.79 -8.26 9.69
N ILE A 29 17.76 -8.70 8.86
CA ILE A 29 17.93 -8.20 7.49
C ILE A 29 16.67 -8.46 6.65
N ARG A 30 16.11 -9.69 6.69
CA ARG A 30 14.89 -10.04 5.95
C ARG A 30 13.71 -9.16 6.35
N LEU A 31 13.56 -8.90 7.65
CA LEU A 31 12.50 -8.03 8.15
C LEU A 31 12.68 -6.58 7.67
N GLN A 32 13.89 -6.04 7.78
CA GLN A 32 14.20 -4.68 7.31
C GLN A 32 13.97 -4.53 5.80
N ASP A 33 14.34 -5.55 5.01
CA ASP A 33 14.15 -5.53 3.56
C ASP A 33 12.66 -5.59 3.19
N GLU A 34 11.86 -6.38 3.92
CA GLU A 34 10.40 -6.41 3.74
C GLU A 34 9.74 -5.08 4.15
N GLU A 35 10.11 -4.50 5.30
CA GLU A 35 9.63 -3.19 5.75
C GLU A 35 9.97 -2.10 4.72
N LYS A 36 11.21 -2.10 4.22
CA LYS A 36 11.66 -1.16 3.18
C LYS A 36 10.84 -1.32 1.91
N ARG A 37 10.61 -2.56 1.46
CA ARG A 37 9.83 -2.87 0.26
C ARG A 37 8.38 -2.39 0.38
N VAL A 38 7.76 -2.57 1.55
CA VAL A 38 6.40 -2.10 1.82
C VAL A 38 6.34 -0.57 1.78
N MET A 39 7.30 0.12 2.40
CA MET A 39 7.38 1.58 2.39
C MET A 39 7.67 2.15 1.00
N GLU A 40 8.56 1.52 0.22
CA GLU A 40 8.84 1.90 -1.17
C GLU A 40 7.58 1.81 -2.04
N GLN A 41 6.78 0.75 -1.88
CA GLN A 41 5.50 0.62 -2.59
C GLN A 41 4.49 1.71 -2.18
N TRP A 42 4.38 2.00 -0.89
CA TRP A 42 3.50 3.05 -0.39
C TRP A 42 3.92 4.45 -0.89
N ASN A 43 5.21 4.74 -0.85
CA ASN A 43 5.75 6.02 -1.32
C ASN A 43 5.53 6.19 -2.83
N ALA A 44 5.74 5.12 -3.62
CA ALA A 44 5.45 5.15 -5.05
C ALA A 44 3.97 5.42 -5.34
N TYR A 45 3.06 4.89 -4.53
CA TYR A 45 1.62 5.18 -4.62
C TYR A 45 1.29 6.65 -4.30
N GLU A 46 1.85 7.20 -3.21
CA GLU A 46 1.67 8.62 -2.87
C GLU A 46 2.27 9.54 -3.93
N ASP A 47 3.42 9.19 -4.51
CA ASP A 47 4.05 9.97 -5.57
C ASP A 47 3.22 9.98 -6.84
N ARG A 48 2.62 8.84 -7.25
CA ARG A 48 1.69 8.81 -8.39
C ARG A 48 0.48 9.69 -8.15
N TRP A 49 -0.09 9.67 -6.94
CA TRP A 49 -1.17 10.58 -6.56
C TRP A 49 -0.76 12.04 -6.67
N ARG A 50 0.41 12.40 -6.15
CA ARG A 50 0.95 13.75 -6.21
C ARG A 50 1.15 14.21 -7.65
N ILE A 51 1.71 13.36 -8.51
CA ILE A 51 1.91 13.65 -9.93
C ILE A 51 0.55 13.83 -10.63
N LEU A 52 -0.37 12.88 -10.48
CA LEU A 52 -1.70 12.90 -11.11
C LEU A 52 -2.51 14.17 -10.78
N LEU A 53 -2.39 14.66 -9.54
CA LEU A 53 -3.06 15.88 -9.09
C LEU A 53 -2.35 17.16 -9.53
N ALA A 54 -1.04 17.12 -9.77
CA ALA A 54 -0.24 18.27 -10.20
C ALA A 54 -0.26 18.48 -11.71
N THR A 55 -0.48 17.41 -12.49
CA THR A 55 -0.51 17.44 -13.96
C THR A 55 -1.94 17.49 -14.48
N ASP A 56 -2.17 18.23 -15.56
CA ASP A 56 -3.46 18.30 -16.26
C ASP A 56 -3.48 17.46 -17.56
N THR A 57 -2.67 16.40 -17.60
CA THR A 57 -2.60 15.52 -18.78
C THR A 57 -3.80 14.56 -18.83
N PRO A 58 -4.14 14.03 -20.01
CA PRO A 58 -5.10 12.94 -20.14
C PRO A 58 -4.69 11.74 -19.27
N VAL A 59 -5.68 11.12 -18.65
CA VAL A 59 -5.49 10.03 -17.67
C VAL A 59 -6.03 8.73 -18.26
N ALA A 60 -5.20 7.71 -18.39
CA ALA A 60 -5.64 6.35 -18.70
C ALA A 60 -5.93 5.56 -17.41
N PHE A 61 -6.56 4.39 -17.54
CA PHE A 61 -6.84 3.51 -16.41
C PHE A 61 -5.56 3.15 -15.63
N ALA A 62 -4.44 2.93 -16.33
CA ALA A 62 -3.16 2.58 -15.72
C ALA A 62 -2.49 3.74 -14.98
N ASP A 63 -2.82 4.99 -15.33
CA ASP A 63 -2.25 6.19 -14.70
C ASP A 63 -2.92 6.50 -13.36
N VAL A 64 -4.12 5.97 -13.14
CA VAL A 64 -4.81 6.10 -11.86
C VAL A 64 -4.02 5.31 -10.79
N PRO A 65 -3.63 5.96 -9.68
CA PRO A 65 -2.93 5.32 -8.58
C PRO A 65 -3.89 4.45 -7.77
N TRP A 66 -4.24 3.28 -8.33
CA TRP A 66 -5.03 2.27 -7.64
C TRP A 66 -4.32 1.80 -6.37
N PRO A 67 -5.04 1.50 -5.27
CA PRO A 67 -4.46 1.05 -4.02
C PRO A 67 -4.11 -0.45 -4.10
N LEU A 68 -3.35 -0.84 -5.12
CA LEU A 68 -2.90 -2.20 -5.41
C LEU A 68 -1.46 -2.15 -5.98
N SER A 69 -0.69 -3.21 -5.70
CA SER A 69 0.68 -3.38 -6.21
C SER A 69 0.89 -4.85 -6.62
N PRO A 70 1.15 -5.15 -7.91
CA PRO A 70 1.24 -4.22 -9.04
C PRO A 70 -0.09 -3.51 -9.36
N ALA A 71 -0.05 -2.47 -10.20
CA ALA A 71 -1.26 -1.78 -10.62
C ALA A 71 -2.20 -2.77 -11.34
N PRO A 72 -3.52 -2.73 -11.05
CA PRO A 72 -4.48 -3.64 -11.66
C PRO A 72 -4.58 -3.37 -13.15
N VAL A 73 -4.82 -4.41 -13.93
CA VAL A 73 -5.12 -4.27 -15.36
C VAL A 73 -6.61 -3.98 -15.55
N THR A 74 -7.45 -4.47 -14.64
CA THR A 74 -8.90 -4.32 -14.71
C THR A 74 -9.52 -3.93 -13.36
N ALA A 75 -10.67 -3.26 -13.40
CA ALA A 75 -11.40 -2.87 -12.20
C ALA A 75 -11.84 -4.07 -11.32
N SER A 76 -11.95 -5.27 -11.90
CA SER A 76 -12.33 -6.50 -11.20
C SER A 76 -11.27 -6.98 -10.21
N GLU A 77 -10.00 -6.58 -10.39
CA GLU A 77 -8.91 -6.93 -9.48
C GLU A 77 -8.95 -6.12 -8.18
N LEU A 78 -9.71 -5.01 -8.14
CA LEU A 78 -9.88 -4.14 -6.99
C LEU A 78 -10.80 -4.76 -5.92
N THR A 79 -10.43 -5.93 -5.41
CA THR A 79 -11.21 -6.62 -4.37
C THR A 79 -10.98 -5.96 -3.01
N SER A 80 -11.98 -6.08 -2.11
CA SER A 80 -11.86 -5.54 -0.75
C SER A 80 -10.62 -6.05 -0.02
N GLU A 81 -10.25 -7.32 -0.21
CA GLU A 81 -9.09 -7.93 0.43
C GLU A 81 -7.77 -7.38 -0.13
N ALA A 82 -7.66 -7.22 -1.46
CA ALA A 82 -6.47 -6.68 -2.10
C ALA A 82 -6.23 -5.23 -1.69
N VAL A 83 -7.30 -4.41 -1.71
CA VAL A 83 -7.28 -3.01 -1.29
C VAL A 83 -6.92 -2.90 0.19
N GLU A 84 -7.53 -3.70 1.06
CA GLU A 84 -7.25 -3.73 2.49
C GLU A 84 -5.79 -4.07 2.78
N LYS A 85 -5.28 -5.15 2.16
CA LYS A 85 -3.91 -5.61 2.31
C LYS A 85 -2.92 -4.51 1.92
N PHE A 86 -3.14 -3.84 0.80
CA PHE A 86 -2.27 -2.77 0.34
C PHE A 86 -2.30 -1.55 1.29
N LEU A 87 -3.49 -1.07 1.65
CA LEU A 87 -3.64 0.11 2.50
C LEU A 87 -3.06 -0.09 3.91
N PHE A 88 -3.15 -1.32 4.44
CA PHE A 88 -2.71 -1.62 5.79
C PHE A 88 -1.30 -2.21 5.87
N ALA A 89 -0.69 -2.63 4.75
CA ALA A 89 0.68 -3.14 4.75
C ALA A 89 1.68 -2.18 5.44
N PRO A 90 1.70 -0.87 5.15
CA PRO A 90 2.62 0.07 5.81
C PRO A 90 2.35 0.24 7.30
N LEU A 91 1.16 -0.14 7.78
CA LEU A 91 0.82 -0.03 9.20
C LEU A 91 1.54 -1.07 10.07
N ASN A 92 2.03 -2.15 9.44
CA ASN A 92 2.77 -3.22 10.11
C ASN A 92 4.27 -2.92 10.27
N VAL A 93 4.77 -1.83 9.68
CA VAL A 93 6.16 -1.41 9.80
C VAL A 93 6.40 -0.84 11.20
N ARG A 94 7.52 -1.19 11.84
CA ARG A 94 7.83 -0.80 13.23
C ARG A 94 7.76 0.70 13.50
N GLN A 95 7.99 1.54 12.49
CA GLN A 95 8.00 3.01 12.60
C GLN A 95 6.65 3.67 12.29
N ASN A 96 5.60 2.89 12.02
CA ASN A 96 4.30 3.45 11.68
C ASN A 96 3.65 4.17 12.88
N THR A 97 3.22 5.40 12.64
CA THR A 97 2.50 6.23 13.61
C THR A 97 1.02 6.40 13.28
N VAL A 98 0.58 5.93 12.11
CA VAL A 98 -0.78 6.12 11.62
C VAL A 98 -1.67 4.97 12.06
N THR A 99 -2.85 5.25 12.58
CA THR A 99 -3.83 4.21 12.94
C THR A 99 -4.59 3.69 11.70
N LYS A 100 -5.15 2.47 11.79
CA LYS A 100 -6.05 1.94 10.75
C LYS A 100 -7.19 2.91 10.44
N ARG A 101 -7.82 3.45 11.47
CA ARG A 101 -8.91 4.42 11.36
C ARG A 101 -8.53 5.70 10.62
N GLU A 102 -7.35 6.26 10.91
CA GLU A 102 -6.83 7.43 10.19
C GLU A 102 -6.53 7.12 8.73
N ARG A 103 -5.90 5.96 8.45
CA ARG A 103 -5.61 5.50 7.09
C ARG A 103 -6.88 5.35 6.25
N ILE A 104 -7.93 4.75 6.81
CA ILE A 104 -9.22 4.59 6.14
C ILE A 104 -9.85 5.97 5.86
N ARG A 105 -9.90 6.86 6.86
CA ARG A 105 -10.48 8.20 6.68
C ARG A 105 -9.75 9.02 5.61
N ALA A 106 -8.42 9.05 5.65
CA ALA A 106 -7.62 9.76 4.65
C ALA A 106 -7.86 9.21 3.24
N SER A 107 -7.93 7.87 3.12
CA SER A 107 -8.22 7.20 1.85
C SER A 107 -9.64 7.52 1.35
N LEU A 108 -10.65 7.50 2.22
CA LEU A 108 -12.04 7.86 1.88
C LEU A 108 -12.17 9.30 1.38
N LEU A 109 -11.46 10.26 2.01
CA LEU A 109 -11.47 11.65 1.57
C LEU A 109 -10.83 11.82 0.19
N ARG A 110 -9.78 11.05 -0.10
CA ARG A 110 -9.08 11.09 -1.39
C ARG A 110 -9.89 10.44 -2.51
N TRP A 111 -10.50 9.29 -2.24
CA TRP A 111 -11.37 8.56 -3.17
C TRP A 111 -12.82 9.05 -3.20
N HIS A 112 -13.12 10.15 -2.50
CA HIS A 112 -14.47 10.72 -2.49
C HIS A 112 -14.88 11.15 -3.91
N PRO A 113 -16.13 10.89 -4.35
CA PRO A 113 -16.63 11.25 -5.69
C PRO A 113 -16.35 12.70 -6.07
N ASP A 114 -16.42 13.61 -5.11
CA ASP A 114 -16.07 15.03 -5.29
C ASP A 114 -14.62 15.23 -5.76
N LYS A 115 -13.63 14.63 -5.08
CA LYS A 115 -12.21 14.81 -5.41
C LYS A 115 -11.81 14.07 -6.68
N VAL A 116 -12.34 12.87 -6.87
CA VAL A 116 -12.04 12.06 -8.06
C VAL A 116 -12.79 12.54 -9.30
N SER A 117 -13.84 13.36 -9.17
CA SER A 117 -14.56 13.95 -10.31
C SER A 117 -13.62 14.75 -11.22
N ALA A 118 -12.69 15.52 -10.65
CA ALA A 118 -11.69 16.28 -11.38
C ALA A 118 -10.68 15.39 -12.12
N VAL A 119 -10.44 14.18 -11.62
CA VAL A 119 -9.63 13.17 -12.33
C VAL A 119 -10.45 12.56 -13.46
N LEU A 120 -11.71 12.17 -13.20
CA LEU A 120 -12.62 11.57 -14.18
C LEU A 120 -12.87 12.45 -15.41
N GLN A 121 -12.88 13.78 -15.24
CA GLN A 121 -13.02 14.74 -16.34
C GLN A 121 -11.84 14.70 -17.33
N ARG A 122 -10.69 14.20 -16.90
CA ARG A 122 -9.45 14.12 -17.70
C ARG A 122 -9.19 12.71 -18.21
N VAL A 123 -10.06 11.75 -17.88
CA VAL A 123 -9.91 10.36 -18.30
C VAL A 123 -10.22 10.25 -19.79
N VAL A 124 -9.37 9.53 -20.52
CA VAL A 124 -9.60 9.25 -21.95
C VAL A 124 -10.91 8.48 -22.14
N GLU A 125 -11.67 8.80 -23.18
CA GLU A 125 -13.04 8.25 -23.37
C GLU A 125 -13.09 6.72 -23.32
N GLY A 126 -12.08 6.04 -23.86
CA GLY A 126 -12.01 4.58 -23.86
C GLY A 126 -11.90 3.94 -22.47
N ASP A 127 -11.38 4.67 -21.48
CA ASP A 127 -11.17 4.17 -20.12
C ASP A 127 -12.17 4.77 -19.12
N ALA A 128 -13.01 5.72 -19.53
CA ALA A 128 -13.89 6.48 -18.64
C ALA A 128 -14.79 5.58 -17.77
N ASP A 129 -15.39 4.55 -18.37
CA ASP A 129 -16.25 3.60 -17.65
C ASP A 129 -15.44 2.67 -16.74
N ALA A 130 -14.28 2.20 -17.19
CA ALA A 130 -13.40 1.35 -16.40
C ALA A 130 -12.90 2.10 -15.15
N VAL A 131 -12.46 3.35 -15.31
CA VAL A 131 -12.00 4.19 -14.20
C VAL A 131 -13.16 4.53 -13.27
N ARG A 132 -14.34 4.91 -13.79
CA ARG A 132 -15.51 5.20 -12.96
C ARG A 132 -15.92 3.99 -12.12
N ASN A 133 -15.96 2.81 -12.74
CA ASN A 133 -16.24 1.55 -12.03
C ASN A 133 -15.18 1.25 -10.98
N GLY A 134 -13.90 1.36 -11.33
CA GLY A 134 -12.80 1.12 -10.38
C GLY A 134 -12.82 2.08 -9.18
N VAL A 135 -13.05 3.37 -9.43
CA VAL A 135 -13.19 4.40 -8.37
C VAL A 135 -14.34 4.04 -7.43
N ASN A 136 -15.50 3.67 -7.98
CA ASN A 136 -16.65 3.27 -7.18
C ASN A 136 -16.34 2.00 -6.36
N THR A 137 -15.71 0.99 -6.96
CA THR A 137 -15.29 -0.23 -6.27
C THR A 137 -14.36 0.07 -5.10
N VAL A 138 -13.33 0.91 -5.29
CA VAL A 138 -12.40 1.29 -4.22
C VAL A 138 -13.15 2.04 -3.12
N PHE A 139 -14.02 2.98 -3.48
CA PHE A 139 -14.81 3.73 -2.51
C PHE A 139 -15.72 2.81 -1.67
N LEU A 140 -16.40 1.85 -2.30
CA LEU A 140 -17.22 0.85 -1.62
C LEU A 140 -16.39 -0.04 -0.68
N CYS A 141 -15.20 -0.49 -1.13
CA CYS A 141 -14.28 -1.25 -0.27
C CYS A 141 -13.88 -0.43 0.96
N LEU A 142 -13.51 0.84 0.78
CA LEU A 142 -13.13 1.73 1.87
C LEU A 142 -14.28 1.99 2.86
N ARG A 143 -15.52 2.11 2.36
CA ARG A 143 -16.72 2.22 3.22
C ARG A 143 -16.94 0.96 4.04
N ALA A 144 -16.84 -0.21 3.41
CA ALA A 144 -16.94 -1.48 4.11
C ALA A 144 -15.85 -1.63 5.18
N LEU A 145 -14.61 -1.19 4.91
CA LEU A 145 -13.52 -1.18 5.89
C LEU A 145 -13.81 -0.24 7.06
N GLN A 146 -14.34 0.95 6.80
CA GLN A 146 -14.75 1.89 7.84
C GLN A 146 -15.84 1.32 8.75
N ASP A 147 -16.82 0.62 8.18
CA ASP A 147 -17.89 -0.01 8.96
C ASP A 147 -17.38 -1.18 9.79
N LYS A 148 -16.49 -2.03 9.25
CA LYS A 148 -15.82 -3.10 9.99
C LYS A 148 -15.01 -2.55 11.17
N ASP A 149 -14.19 -1.53 10.95
CA ASP A 149 -13.38 -0.88 12.00
C ASP A 149 -14.28 -0.31 13.13
N ARG A 150 -15.42 0.29 12.77
CA ARG A 150 -16.40 0.80 13.74
C ARG A 150 -17.05 -0.34 14.55
N GLN A 151 -17.44 -1.44 13.89
CA GLN A 151 -18.09 -2.57 14.56
C GLN A 151 -17.16 -3.28 15.55
N LEU A 152 -15.87 -3.41 15.19
CA LEU A 152 -14.84 -3.96 16.08
C LEU A 152 -14.68 -3.12 17.35
N CYS A 153 -14.62 -1.79 17.23
CA CYS A 153 -14.55 -0.90 18.39
C CYS A 153 -15.78 -0.93 19.31
N THR A 154 -16.97 -1.28 18.78
CA THR A 154 -18.19 -1.43 19.59
C THR A 154 -18.33 -2.80 20.26
N SER A 155 -17.49 -3.78 19.90
CA SER A 155 -17.55 -5.15 20.42
C SER A 155 -16.63 -5.37 21.63
N ASP A 156 -15.76 -4.39 21.94
CA ASP A 156 -14.80 -4.41 23.05
C ASP A 156 -15.31 -3.68 24.32
N VAL A 157 -16.65 -3.53 24.48
CA VAL A 157 -17.28 -2.89 25.66
C VAL A 157 -18.25 -3.84 26.35
#